data_AF-A0A7W1H1A8-F1
#
_entry.id   AF-A0A7W1H1A8-F1
#
_cell.length_a   1.000
_cell.length_b   1.000
_cell.length_c   1.000
_cell.angle_alpha   90.00
_cell.angle_beta   90.00
_cell.angle_gamma   90.00
#
_symmetry.space_group_name_H-M   'P 1'
#
loop_
_entity.id
_entity.type
_entity.pdbx_description
1 polymer ?
#
loop_
_entity_poly.entity_id
_entity_poly.type
_entity_poly.pdbx_seq_one_letter_code
_entity_poly.pdbx_strand_id
1 'polypeptide(L)'
;TNHAVAADITLTFGALKRGLLIARQQVGSVAVLDIGLGDSGDDDGAPQLVTAAWVRETVPAILADAHKGSRKKLAILGGAPGMAGAPVLAARAAMRSGIGMVKLVVAAESLAAVQGAEPYALASEWPSAVESLSQAMLGWADAVLLGPGLGETPLARDLVNRVLQEWRGPVILDADALNLFRGNMDALGGLLKGRPALLTPHPAEASRLANVSVQEILSRRFEIGAEIARATNSAVLLKGVPTVITAVDGIRMVSASGTPTLAVAGSGDVLAGIAGALLAQISDPAEAAACAAWVHGRAAELATRGRSVRGVALDDVIRSLGDAWTLSDAAPLYPVLAELPNVGGWT
;
A
#
# COMPACT_ATOMS: atom_id res chain seq x y z
N THR A 1 -17.29 -26.81 15.37
CA THR A 1 -16.14 -26.89 16.29
C THR A 1 -14.87 -27.02 15.48
N ASN A 2 -14.30 -25.91 15.00
CA ASN A 2 -12.99 -25.97 14.34
C ASN A 2 -11.91 -25.70 15.38
N HIS A 3 -11.47 -26.77 16.04
CA HIS A 3 -10.27 -26.74 16.85
C HIS A 3 -9.07 -26.88 15.91
N ALA A 4 -8.24 -25.85 15.85
CA ALA A 4 -6.93 -25.88 15.20
C ALA A 4 -5.84 -25.83 16.28
N VAL A 5 -4.69 -26.44 16.00
CA VAL A 5 -3.53 -26.38 16.90
C VAL A 5 -2.99 -24.95 16.89
N ALA A 6 -2.75 -24.38 18.08
CA ALA A 6 -1.95 -23.19 18.24
C ALA A 6 -0.48 -23.61 18.40
N ALA A 7 0.34 -23.34 17.39
CA ALA A 7 1.75 -23.72 17.36
C ALA A 7 2.66 -22.53 17.69
N ASP A 8 3.73 -22.78 18.43
CA ASP A 8 4.83 -21.82 18.62
C ASP A 8 5.71 -21.71 17.36
N ILE A 9 5.89 -22.83 16.66
CA ILE A 9 6.69 -22.97 15.44
C ILE A 9 5.98 -23.92 14.47
N THR A 10 5.89 -23.55 13.20
CA THR A 10 5.41 -24.39 12.10
C THR A 10 6.51 -24.59 11.07
N LEU A 11 6.90 -25.85 10.85
CA LEU A 11 7.77 -26.23 9.73
C LEU A 11 6.90 -26.68 8.55
N THR A 12 7.16 -26.15 7.37
CA THR A 12 6.50 -26.57 6.14
C THR A 12 7.51 -26.85 5.03
N PHE A 13 7.13 -27.60 4.00
CA PHE A 13 8.09 -28.16 3.05
C PHE A 13 7.89 -27.63 1.62
N GLY A 14 8.97 -27.24 0.94
CA GLY A 14 8.99 -26.78 -0.46
C GLY A 14 8.49 -25.34 -0.66
N ALA A 15 7.27 -25.04 -0.23
CA ALA A 15 6.66 -23.72 -0.40
C ALA A 15 5.84 -23.28 0.81
N LEU A 16 5.54 -21.99 0.90
CA LEU A 16 4.61 -21.47 1.90
C LEU A 16 3.15 -21.71 1.45
N LYS A 17 2.31 -22.22 2.35
CA LYS A 17 0.91 -22.55 2.01
C LYS A 17 -0.01 -21.38 2.37
N ARG A 18 -1.01 -21.13 1.53
CA ARG A 18 -2.01 -20.06 1.74
C ARG A 18 -2.67 -20.12 3.12
N GLY A 19 -2.96 -21.33 3.62
CA GLY A 19 -3.53 -21.52 4.96
C GLY A 19 -2.64 -20.96 6.09
N LEU A 20 -1.32 -21.08 5.97
CA LEU A 20 -0.37 -20.55 6.96
C LEU A 20 -0.34 -19.02 6.96
N LEU A 21 -0.56 -18.41 5.80
CA LEU A 21 -0.64 -16.95 5.64
C LEU A 21 -1.94 -16.36 6.19
N ILE A 22 -3.04 -17.09 6.13
CA ILE A 22 -4.35 -16.63 6.64
C ILE A 22 -4.44 -16.88 8.16
N ALA A 23 -3.94 -18.02 8.63
CA ALA A 23 -4.03 -18.43 10.04
C ALA A 23 -2.84 -17.93 10.89
N ARG A 24 -2.31 -16.73 10.62
CA ARG A 24 -1.04 -16.24 11.22
C ARG A 24 -1.03 -16.20 12.74
N GLN A 25 -2.19 -16.05 13.39
CA GLN A 25 -2.31 -16.10 14.84
C GLN A 25 -2.11 -17.51 15.44
N GLN A 26 -2.26 -18.57 14.65
CA GLN A 26 -2.29 -19.96 15.13
C GLN A 26 -1.01 -20.74 14.78
N VAL A 27 -0.15 -20.20 13.91
CA VAL A 27 0.97 -20.96 13.31
C VAL A 27 2.35 -20.59 13.86
N GLY A 28 2.42 -19.61 14.77
CA GLY A 28 3.68 -19.17 15.37
C GLY A 28 4.67 -18.60 14.35
N SER A 29 5.96 -18.84 14.56
CA SER A 29 6.97 -18.63 13.52
C SER A 29 6.87 -19.74 12.47
N VAL A 30 7.14 -19.40 11.21
CA VAL A 30 7.07 -20.37 10.10
C VAL A 30 8.43 -20.48 9.45
N ALA A 31 8.92 -21.70 9.24
CA ALA A 31 10.09 -21.97 8.39
C ALA A 31 9.69 -22.88 7.23
N VAL A 32 10.00 -22.46 6.01
CA VAL A 32 9.83 -23.27 4.80
C VAL A 32 11.13 -24.01 4.54
N LEU A 33 11.11 -25.32 4.56
CA LEU A 33 12.27 -26.19 4.39
C LEU A 33 12.36 -26.68 2.94
N ASP A 34 13.56 -26.62 2.39
CA ASP A 34 13.92 -27.31 1.15
C ASP A 34 13.93 -28.81 1.42
N ILE A 35 13.25 -29.55 0.54
CA ILE A 35 13.21 -31.01 0.56
C ILE A 35 13.72 -31.62 -0.76
N GLY A 36 14.39 -30.81 -1.59
CA GLY A 36 14.98 -31.24 -2.86
C GLY A 36 14.00 -31.37 -4.01
N LEU A 37 12.89 -30.61 -4.01
CA LEU A 37 11.93 -30.59 -5.13
C LEU A 37 12.47 -29.87 -6.36
N GLY A 38 13.52 -29.04 -6.20
CA GLY A 38 13.96 -28.10 -7.23
C GLY A 38 12.97 -26.96 -7.43
N ASP A 39 13.31 -26.05 -8.34
CA ASP A 39 12.34 -25.08 -8.86
C ASP A 39 11.50 -25.82 -9.91
N SER A 40 10.21 -25.99 -9.66
CA SER A 40 9.36 -26.77 -10.57
C SER A 40 9.14 -26.03 -11.90
N GLY A 41 9.42 -24.73 -11.98
CA GLY A 41 9.29 -23.91 -13.20
C GLY A 41 7.86 -23.72 -13.71
N ASP A 42 6.94 -24.60 -13.31
CA ASP A 42 5.52 -24.54 -13.59
C ASP A 42 4.84 -23.52 -12.67
N ASP A 43 4.29 -22.47 -13.28
CA ASP A 43 3.37 -21.55 -12.62
C ASP A 43 2.06 -22.29 -12.32
N ASP A 44 1.87 -22.68 -11.06
CA ASP A 44 0.64 -23.30 -10.56
C ASP A 44 -0.49 -22.28 -10.31
N GLY A 45 -0.28 -21.01 -10.69
CA GLY A 45 -1.16 -19.89 -10.44
C GLY A 45 -1.23 -19.47 -8.97
N ALA A 46 -0.32 -19.96 -8.12
CA ALA A 46 -0.24 -19.55 -6.73
C ALA A 46 0.33 -18.13 -6.58
N PRO A 47 -0.11 -17.38 -5.55
CA PRO A 47 0.43 -16.07 -5.29
C PRO A 47 1.92 -16.13 -4.91
N GLN A 48 2.72 -15.23 -5.47
CA GLN A 48 4.12 -15.06 -5.12
C GLN A 48 4.27 -14.33 -3.77
N LEU A 49 5.13 -14.85 -2.89
CA LEU A 49 5.47 -14.17 -1.64
C LEU A 49 6.49 -13.05 -1.90
N VAL A 50 6.20 -11.85 -1.43
CA VAL A 50 7.11 -10.70 -1.53
C VAL A 50 8.21 -10.82 -0.48
N THR A 51 9.47 -10.77 -0.90
CA THR A 51 10.66 -10.89 -0.05
C THR A 51 11.56 -9.66 -0.15
N ALA A 52 12.51 -9.50 0.78
CA ALA A 52 13.51 -8.42 0.71
C ALA A 52 14.32 -8.46 -0.59
N ALA A 53 14.68 -9.66 -1.06
CA ALA A 53 15.43 -9.85 -2.32
C ALA A 53 14.62 -9.38 -3.52
N TRP A 54 13.34 -9.76 -3.58
CA TRP A 54 12.43 -9.31 -4.64
C TRP A 54 12.26 -7.79 -4.63
N VAL A 55 12.01 -7.18 -3.45
CA VAL A 55 11.90 -5.71 -3.33
C VAL A 55 13.17 -5.01 -3.80
N ARG A 56 14.35 -5.57 -3.51
CA ARG A 56 15.64 -5.01 -3.93
C ARG A 56 15.85 -5.04 -5.44
N GLU A 57 15.34 -6.06 -6.11
CA GLU A 57 15.42 -6.21 -7.57
C GLU A 57 14.41 -5.31 -8.29
N THR A 58 13.25 -5.08 -7.67
CA THR A 58 12.16 -4.28 -8.24
C THR A 58 12.35 -2.76 -8.04
N VAL A 59 12.84 -2.31 -6.88
CA VAL A 59 12.93 -0.88 -6.57
C VAL A 59 14.14 -0.24 -7.27
N PRO A 60 13.96 0.86 -8.04
CA PRO A 60 15.06 1.53 -8.72
C PRO A 60 16.12 2.07 -7.75
N ALA A 61 17.39 1.89 -8.09
CA ALA A 61 18.50 2.47 -7.35
C ALA A 61 18.51 4.02 -7.45
N ILE A 62 18.79 4.69 -6.34
CA ILE A 62 19.05 6.14 -6.33
C ILE A 62 20.54 6.36 -6.59
N LEU A 63 20.87 6.90 -7.78
CA LEU A 63 22.25 7.16 -8.20
C LEU A 63 22.86 8.38 -7.50
N ALA A 64 24.20 8.45 -7.47
CA ALA A 64 24.94 9.52 -6.79
C ALA A 64 24.71 10.92 -7.42
N ASP A 65 24.37 10.99 -8.70
CA ASP A 65 24.06 12.22 -9.45
C ASP A 65 22.55 12.56 -9.45
N ALA A 66 21.74 11.81 -8.68
CA ALA A 66 20.31 12.05 -8.61
C ALA A 66 19.99 13.45 -8.06
N HIS A 67 18.97 14.08 -8.65
CA HIS A 67 18.43 15.36 -8.20
C HIS A 67 16.93 15.21 -7.87
N LYS A 68 16.34 16.24 -7.26
CA LYS A 68 14.91 16.25 -6.87
C LYS A 68 13.92 15.91 -7.98
N GLY A 69 14.32 16.08 -9.25
CA GLY A 69 13.51 15.74 -10.41
C GLY A 69 13.64 14.26 -10.83
N SER A 70 14.87 13.72 -10.85
CA SER A 70 15.08 12.31 -11.22
C SER A 70 14.49 11.33 -10.20
N ARG A 71 14.36 11.77 -8.94
CA ARG A 71 13.68 11.03 -7.86
C ARG A 71 12.15 11.09 -7.90
N LYS A 72 11.56 11.67 -8.96
CA LYS A 72 10.12 11.75 -9.23
C LYS A 72 9.35 12.61 -8.24
N LYS A 73 8.11 12.95 -8.61
CA LYS A 73 7.26 13.90 -7.90
C LYS A 73 5.87 13.30 -7.64
N LEU A 74 5.38 13.40 -6.41
CA LEU A 74 4.06 12.91 -6.02
C LEU A 74 3.15 14.08 -5.66
N ALA A 75 1.96 14.15 -6.26
CA ALA A 75 0.88 15.02 -5.81
C ALA A 75 -0.10 14.22 -4.94
N ILE A 76 -0.48 14.75 -3.77
CA ILE A 76 -1.41 14.12 -2.83
C ILE A 76 -2.61 15.04 -2.68
N LEU A 77 -3.79 14.59 -3.12
CA LEU A 77 -5.05 15.32 -2.99
C LEU A 77 -5.88 14.71 -1.86
N GLY A 78 -6.17 15.51 -0.87
CA GLY A 78 -6.83 15.07 0.36
C GLY A 78 -7.06 16.24 1.32
N GLY A 79 -7.11 15.97 2.62
CA GLY A 79 -7.10 17.01 3.65
C GLY A 79 -8.29 17.97 3.61
N ALA A 80 -9.51 17.44 3.58
CA ALA A 80 -10.74 18.18 3.87
C ALA A 80 -10.68 18.85 5.25
N PRO A 81 -11.57 19.82 5.54
CA PRO A 81 -11.62 20.46 6.85
C PRO A 81 -11.69 19.44 7.99
N GLY A 82 -10.75 19.52 8.95
CA GLY A 82 -10.64 18.59 10.07
C GLY A 82 -9.84 17.30 9.78
N MET A 83 -9.34 17.10 8.56
CA MET A 83 -8.64 15.89 8.14
C MET A 83 -7.22 16.16 7.59
N ALA A 84 -6.62 17.31 7.92
CA ALA A 84 -5.28 17.72 7.46
C ALA A 84 -4.15 16.73 7.84
N GLY A 85 -4.34 15.90 8.87
CA GLY A 85 -3.34 14.93 9.31
C GLY A 85 -3.08 13.79 8.31
N ALA A 86 -4.12 13.32 7.62
CA ALA A 86 -4.02 12.21 6.67
C ALA A 86 -3.02 12.48 5.52
N PRO A 87 -3.12 13.59 4.75
CA PRO A 87 -2.14 13.89 3.71
C PRO A 87 -0.73 14.15 4.27
N VAL A 88 -0.60 14.66 5.50
CA VAL A 88 0.71 14.85 6.16
C VAL A 88 1.40 13.51 6.44
N LEU A 89 0.66 12.51 6.94
CA LEU A 89 1.19 11.17 7.15
C LEU A 89 1.65 10.53 5.84
N ALA A 90 0.82 10.64 4.79
CA ALA A 90 1.17 10.17 3.45
C ALA A 90 2.42 10.86 2.89
N ALA A 91 2.54 12.19 3.02
CA ALA A 91 3.70 12.94 2.57
C ALA A 91 5.00 12.53 3.28
N ARG A 92 4.96 12.38 4.61
CA ARG A 92 6.11 11.93 5.40
C ARG A 92 6.58 10.55 4.98
N ALA A 93 5.65 9.63 4.79
CA ALA A 93 5.94 8.28 4.36
C ALA A 93 6.52 8.26 2.94
N ALA A 94 5.96 9.05 2.02
CA ALA A 94 6.48 9.20 0.66
C ALA A 94 7.92 9.75 0.63
N MET A 95 8.21 10.80 1.41
CA MET A 95 9.54 11.40 1.52
C MET A 95 10.58 10.43 2.10
N ARG A 96 10.16 9.57 3.03
CA ARG A 96 10.99 8.47 3.56
C ARG A 96 11.05 7.25 2.64
N SER A 97 10.40 7.31 1.48
CA SER A 97 10.37 6.24 0.47
C SER A 97 11.07 6.64 -0.83
N GLY A 98 12.01 7.59 -0.74
CA GLY A 98 12.88 7.91 -1.87
C GLY A 98 12.31 8.91 -2.88
N ILE A 99 11.09 9.41 -2.75
CA ILE A 99 10.53 10.42 -3.66
C ILE A 99 11.36 11.72 -3.62
N GLY A 100 11.42 12.45 -4.74
CA GLY A 100 12.18 13.68 -4.87
C GLY A 100 11.44 14.92 -4.39
N MET A 101 10.14 14.99 -4.65
CA MET A 101 9.28 16.09 -4.20
C MET A 101 7.85 15.60 -3.92
N VAL A 102 7.21 16.22 -2.94
CA VAL A 102 5.79 16.02 -2.63
C VAL A 102 5.05 17.35 -2.72
N LYS A 103 3.87 17.35 -3.33
CA LYS A 103 2.92 18.46 -3.28
C LYS A 103 1.63 18.00 -2.63
N LEU A 104 1.25 18.64 -1.53
CA LEU A 104 -0.04 18.49 -0.87
C LEU A 104 -1.05 19.46 -1.49
N VAL A 105 -2.23 18.94 -1.80
CA VAL A 105 -3.31 19.68 -2.44
C VAL A 105 -4.54 19.49 -1.56
N VAL A 106 -4.84 20.49 -0.74
CA VAL A 106 -5.76 20.35 0.39
C VAL A 106 -6.85 21.40 0.38
N ALA A 107 -7.91 21.21 1.17
CA ALA A 107 -8.90 22.27 1.37
C ALA A 107 -8.22 23.53 1.93
N ALA A 108 -8.74 24.71 1.60
CA ALA A 108 -8.14 25.99 2.02
C ALA A 108 -7.97 26.08 3.54
N GLU A 109 -8.93 25.55 4.29
CA GLU A 109 -8.94 25.47 5.75
C GLU A 109 -7.81 24.59 6.32
N SER A 110 -7.31 23.64 5.53
CA SER A 110 -6.24 22.73 5.92
C SER A 110 -4.84 23.24 5.53
N LEU A 111 -4.75 24.26 4.66
CA LEU A 111 -3.48 24.70 4.05
C LEU A 111 -2.43 25.11 5.10
N ALA A 112 -2.80 25.96 6.05
CA ALA A 112 -1.88 26.42 7.09
C ALA A 112 -1.43 25.26 8.01
N ALA A 113 -2.35 24.35 8.34
CA ALA A 113 -2.06 23.20 9.19
C ALA A 113 -1.05 22.25 8.52
N VAL A 114 -1.23 21.95 7.22
CA VAL A 114 -0.29 21.06 6.51
C VAL A 114 1.07 21.72 6.28
N GLN A 115 1.11 23.02 5.98
CA GLN A 115 2.38 23.76 5.83
C GLN A 115 3.18 23.81 7.14
N GLY A 116 2.49 23.98 8.28
CA GLY A 116 3.13 23.94 9.59
C GLY A 116 3.59 22.54 10.00
N ALA A 117 2.83 21.50 9.65
CA ALA A 117 3.14 20.13 10.04
C ALA A 117 4.19 19.45 9.14
N GLU A 118 4.26 19.84 7.86
CA GLU A 118 5.19 19.25 6.89
C GLU A 118 5.80 20.33 5.96
N PRO A 119 6.78 21.10 6.46
CA PRO A 119 7.35 22.22 5.73
C PRO A 119 8.22 21.81 4.53
N TYR A 120 8.58 20.52 4.40
CA TYR A 120 9.35 20.02 3.26
C TYR A 120 8.46 19.75 2.03
N ALA A 121 7.15 19.64 2.21
CA ALA A 121 6.20 19.49 1.11
C ALA A 121 5.79 20.85 0.54
N LEU A 122 5.62 20.91 -0.78
CA LEU A 122 4.85 22.00 -1.38
C LEU A 122 3.39 21.86 -0.96
N ALA A 123 2.67 22.96 -0.79
CA ALA A 123 1.25 22.91 -0.49
C ALA A 123 0.47 23.91 -1.32
N SER A 124 -0.72 23.53 -1.79
CA SER A 124 -1.67 24.39 -2.47
C SER A 124 -3.10 24.00 -2.11
N GLU A 125 -4.03 24.91 -2.37
CA GLU A 125 -5.45 24.63 -2.18
C GLU A 125 -6.00 23.68 -3.25
N TRP A 126 -7.16 23.09 -2.98
CA TRP A 126 -7.94 22.38 -3.98
C TRP A 126 -8.27 23.32 -5.16
N PRO A 127 -8.18 22.81 -6.40
CA PRO A 127 -8.43 23.62 -7.58
C PRO A 127 -9.90 24.02 -7.65
N SER A 128 -10.15 25.33 -7.67
CA SER A 128 -11.48 25.92 -7.86
C SER A 128 -12.00 25.78 -9.29
N ALA A 129 -11.11 25.66 -10.28
CA ALA A 129 -11.41 25.59 -11.72
C ALA A 129 -10.64 24.44 -12.40
N VAL A 130 -11.04 24.06 -13.63
CA VAL A 130 -10.37 22.99 -14.38
C VAL A 130 -8.99 23.44 -14.85
N GLU A 131 -8.86 24.71 -15.22
CA GLU A 131 -7.62 25.31 -15.71
C GLU A 131 -6.53 25.34 -14.63
N SER A 132 -6.91 25.45 -13.35
CA SER A 132 -5.95 25.38 -12.23
C SER A 132 -5.49 23.95 -11.93
N LEU A 133 -6.18 22.94 -12.47
CA LEU A 133 -5.81 21.53 -12.40
C LEU A 133 -4.77 21.15 -13.48
N SER A 134 -4.99 21.60 -14.72
CA SER A 134 -4.44 20.96 -15.94
C SER A 134 -3.02 21.36 -16.37
N GLN A 135 -2.34 22.31 -15.72
CA GLN A 135 -0.89 22.57 -16.00
C GLN A 135 0.00 22.68 -14.76
N ALA A 136 -0.41 23.38 -13.72
CA ALA A 136 0.48 23.66 -12.57
C ALA A 136 0.64 22.48 -11.59
N MET A 137 -0.33 21.56 -11.60
CA MET A 137 -0.37 20.42 -10.68
C MET A 137 -0.19 19.10 -11.44
N LEU A 138 -1.07 18.81 -12.41
CA LEU A 138 -1.00 17.57 -13.16
C LEU A 138 0.23 17.52 -14.08
N GLY A 139 0.58 18.62 -14.76
CA GLY A 139 1.80 18.69 -15.56
C GLY A 139 3.11 18.65 -14.75
N TRP A 140 3.04 18.80 -13.43
CA TRP A 140 4.20 18.76 -12.54
C TRP A 140 4.49 17.36 -11.99
N ALA A 141 3.45 16.57 -11.70
CA ALA A 141 3.55 15.30 -10.99
C ALA A 141 3.98 14.14 -11.91
N ASP A 142 4.62 13.13 -11.33
CA ASP A 142 4.86 11.83 -11.97
C ASP A 142 3.82 10.79 -11.53
N ALA A 143 3.22 10.95 -10.34
CA ALA A 143 2.07 10.18 -9.86
C ALA A 143 1.13 11.03 -9.01
N VAL A 144 -0.12 10.59 -8.89
CA VAL A 144 -1.16 11.24 -8.09
C VAL A 144 -1.76 10.28 -7.07
N LEU A 145 -1.79 10.65 -5.80
CA LEU A 145 -2.51 9.97 -4.73
C LEU A 145 -3.79 10.74 -4.40
N LEU A 146 -4.93 10.07 -4.47
CA LEU A 146 -6.25 10.61 -4.15
C LEU A 146 -6.80 9.91 -2.91
N GLY A 147 -7.31 10.68 -1.95
CA GLY A 147 -8.19 10.15 -0.91
C GLY A 147 -7.81 10.37 0.55
N PRO A 148 -6.53 10.49 0.96
CA PRO A 148 -6.17 10.69 2.38
C PRO A 148 -6.91 11.88 3.00
N GLY A 149 -7.94 11.59 3.80
CA GLY A 149 -8.81 12.59 4.42
C GLY A 149 -9.54 13.51 3.43
N LEU A 150 -9.92 13.03 2.24
CA LEU A 150 -10.58 13.85 1.21
C LEU A 150 -12.05 14.16 1.55
N GLY A 151 -12.68 13.36 2.41
CA GLY A 151 -14.10 13.40 2.70
C GLY A 151 -14.98 12.82 1.58
N GLU A 152 -16.23 12.52 1.92
CA GLU A 152 -17.22 11.89 1.03
C GLU A 152 -18.27 12.90 0.53
N THR A 153 -17.85 14.12 0.17
CA THR A 153 -18.76 15.20 -0.28
C THR A 153 -18.92 15.23 -1.81
N PRO A 154 -19.99 15.85 -2.34
CA PRO A 154 -20.11 16.09 -3.79
C PRO A 154 -18.93 16.87 -4.36
N LEU A 155 -18.38 17.84 -3.62
CA LEU A 155 -17.21 18.59 -4.04
C LEU A 155 -15.96 17.69 -4.17
N ALA A 156 -15.76 16.78 -3.22
CA ALA A 156 -14.68 15.79 -3.28
C ALA A 156 -14.87 14.83 -4.47
N ARG A 157 -16.12 14.39 -4.73
CA ARG A 157 -16.48 13.57 -5.90
C ARG A 157 -16.12 14.26 -7.20
N ASP A 158 -16.50 15.53 -7.35
CA ASP A 158 -16.25 16.31 -8.55
C ASP A 158 -14.76 16.59 -8.74
N LEU A 159 -14.01 16.83 -7.66
CA LEU A 159 -12.56 16.96 -7.71
C LEU A 159 -11.90 15.67 -8.23
N VAL A 160 -12.25 14.51 -7.68
CA VAL A 160 -11.70 13.22 -8.11
C VAL A 160 -12.05 12.93 -9.57
N ASN A 161 -13.30 13.14 -9.98
CA ASN A 161 -13.71 12.94 -11.36
C ASN A 161 -12.91 13.83 -12.32
N ARG A 162 -12.75 15.12 -12.02
CA ARG A 162 -11.96 16.05 -12.84
C ARG A 162 -10.51 15.62 -12.94
N VAL A 163 -9.88 15.24 -11.81
CA VAL A 163 -8.51 14.73 -11.82
C VAL A 163 -8.39 13.50 -12.69
N LEU A 164 -9.29 12.53 -12.56
CA LEU A 164 -9.23 11.31 -13.36
C LEU A 164 -9.57 11.53 -14.83
N GLN A 165 -10.31 12.58 -15.20
CA GLN A 165 -10.56 12.92 -16.60
C GLN A 165 -9.32 13.51 -17.28
N GLU A 166 -8.63 14.42 -16.59
CA GLU A 166 -7.47 15.18 -17.10
C GLU A 166 -6.12 14.44 -16.94
N TRP A 167 -5.93 13.69 -15.86
CA TRP A 167 -4.70 12.94 -15.58
C TRP A 167 -4.76 11.52 -16.16
N ARG A 168 -3.78 11.17 -17.00
CA ARG A 168 -3.62 9.82 -17.57
C ARG A 168 -2.37 9.09 -17.10
N GLY A 169 -1.59 9.70 -16.22
CA GLY A 169 -0.42 9.05 -15.62
C GLY A 169 -0.79 8.12 -14.45
N PRO A 170 0.23 7.63 -13.72
CA PRO A 170 0.04 6.76 -12.57
C PRO A 170 -0.83 7.39 -11.47
N VAL A 171 -1.79 6.63 -10.94
CA VAL A 171 -2.74 7.11 -9.92
C VAL A 171 -3.02 6.08 -8.84
N ILE A 172 -3.14 6.55 -7.60
CA ILE A 172 -3.53 5.75 -6.43
C ILE A 172 -4.84 6.31 -5.88
N LEU A 173 -5.79 5.42 -5.57
CA LEU A 173 -6.99 5.76 -4.82
C LEU A 173 -6.99 5.00 -3.49
N ASP A 174 -7.02 5.75 -2.40
CA ASP A 174 -7.13 5.23 -1.04
C ASP A 174 -8.33 5.84 -0.31
N ALA A 175 -8.76 5.23 0.79
CA ALA A 175 -9.71 5.81 1.73
C ALA A 175 -10.96 6.44 1.09
N ASP A 176 -11.17 7.74 1.31
CA ASP A 176 -12.35 8.46 0.85
C ASP A 176 -12.48 8.46 -0.68
N ALA A 177 -11.36 8.47 -1.42
CA ALA A 177 -11.41 8.37 -2.88
C ALA A 177 -12.04 7.06 -3.35
N LEU A 178 -11.85 5.95 -2.62
CA LEU A 178 -12.53 4.68 -2.88
C LEU A 178 -14.00 4.74 -2.46
N ASN A 179 -14.31 5.31 -1.30
CA ASN A 179 -15.68 5.41 -0.78
C ASN A 179 -16.59 6.24 -1.70
N LEU A 180 -16.04 7.25 -2.40
CA LEU A 180 -16.76 8.02 -3.41
C LEU A 180 -17.30 7.19 -4.59
N PHE A 181 -16.80 5.96 -4.80
CA PHE A 181 -17.25 5.00 -5.83
C PHE A 181 -17.97 3.77 -5.24
N ARG A 182 -18.43 3.84 -3.99
CA ARG A 182 -19.19 2.75 -3.33
C ARG A 182 -20.25 2.15 -4.26
N GLY A 183 -20.19 0.82 -4.42
CA GLY A 183 -21.13 0.05 -5.24
C GLY A 183 -21.09 0.35 -6.74
N ASN A 184 -20.07 1.07 -7.24
CA ASN A 184 -19.99 1.50 -8.63
C ASN A 184 -18.58 1.30 -9.21
N MET A 185 -18.12 0.04 -9.21
CA MET A 185 -16.83 -0.36 -9.77
C MET A 185 -16.73 -0.04 -11.27
N ASP A 186 -17.82 -0.18 -12.02
CA ASP A 186 -17.82 0.07 -13.47
C ASP A 186 -17.54 1.54 -13.81
N ALA A 187 -18.14 2.48 -13.06
CA ALA A 187 -17.84 3.91 -13.26
C ALA A 187 -16.39 4.23 -12.91
N LEU A 188 -15.85 3.63 -11.84
CA LEU A 188 -14.43 3.77 -11.50
C LEU A 188 -13.55 3.18 -12.60
N GLY A 189 -13.88 1.98 -13.09
CA GLY A 189 -13.15 1.30 -14.15
C GLY A 189 -13.13 2.06 -15.46
N GLY A 190 -14.24 2.69 -15.83
CA GLY A 190 -14.30 3.58 -16.99
C GLY A 190 -13.35 4.77 -16.88
N LEU A 191 -13.21 5.36 -15.68
CA LEU A 191 -12.26 6.44 -15.43
C LEU A 191 -10.81 5.94 -15.44
N LEU A 192 -10.51 4.79 -14.85
CA LEU A 192 -9.14 4.27 -14.73
C LEU A 192 -8.62 3.58 -15.99
N LYS A 193 -9.48 3.26 -16.95
CA LYS A 193 -9.07 2.56 -18.17
C LYS A 193 -7.90 3.25 -18.89
N GLY A 194 -6.89 2.44 -19.23
CA GLY A 194 -5.74 2.85 -20.04
C GLY A 194 -4.66 3.65 -19.31
N ARG A 195 -4.62 3.62 -17.96
CA ARG A 195 -3.54 4.22 -17.17
C ARG A 195 -3.03 3.25 -16.09
N PRO A 196 -1.82 3.46 -15.55
CA PRO A 196 -1.39 2.75 -14.34
C PRO A 196 -2.23 3.21 -13.14
N ALA A 197 -3.00 2.30 -12.55
CA ALA A 197 -3.88 2.61 -11.43
C ALA A 197 -3.73 1.57 -10.31
N LEU A 198 -3.70 2.06 -9.07
CA LEU A 198 -3.64 1.25 -7.86
C LEU A 198 -4.78 1.63 -6.90
N LEU A 199 -5.54 0.64 -6.45
CA LEU A 199 -6.51 0.79 -5.37
C LEU A 199 -5.97 0.15 -4.09
N THR A 200 -6.11 0.81 -2.94
CA THR A 200 -5.58 0.31 -1.67
C THR A 200 -6.66 0.05 -0.61
N PRO A 201 -7.77 -0.67 -0.88
CA PRO A 201 -8.86 -0.83 0.07
C PRO A 201 -8.48 -1.69 1.29
N HIS A 202 -8.96 -1.33 2.49
CA HIS A 202 -9.12 -2.27 3.61
C HIS A 202 -10.39 -3.10 3.43
N PRO A 203 -10.62 -4.16 4.22
CA PRO A 203 -11.78 -5.04 4.03
C PRO A 203 -13.13 -4.31 4.01
N ALA A 204 -13.33 -3.31 4.88
CA ALA A 204 -14.55 -2.50 4.84
C ALA A 204 -14.67 -1.57 3.61
N GLU A 205 -13.59 -0.97 3.08
CA GLU A 205 -13.61 -0.20 1.83
C GLU A 205 -13.90 -1.12 0.64
N ALA A 206 -13.25 -2.28 0.58
CA ALA A 206 -13.49 -3.29 -0.45
C ALA A 206 -14.93 -3.79 -0.44
N SER A 207 -15.48 -4.06 0.75
CA SER A 207 -16.89 -4.44 0.94
C SER A 207 -17.85 -3.39 0.38
N ARG A 208 -17.59 -2.11 0.65
CA ARG A 208 -18.40 -0.99 0.13
C ARG A 208 -18.25 -0.83 -1.38
N LEU A 209 -17.03 -0.98 -1.91
CA LEU A 209 -16.74 -0.82 -3.33
C LEU A 209 -17.37 -1.95 -4.16
N ALA A 210 -17.15 -3.20 -3.75
CA ALA A 210 -17.65 -4.39 -4.43
C ALA A 210 -19.11 -4.76 -4.09
N ASN A 211 -19.72 -4.06 -3.12
CA ASN A 211 -21.08 -4.30 -2.64
C ASN A 211 -21.30 -5.74 -2.13
N VAL A 212 -20.34 -6.26 -1.36
CA VAL A 212 -20.38 -7.58 -0.70
C VAL A 212 -20.10 -7.43 0.79
N SER A 213 -20.39 -8.45 1.60
CA SER A 213 -20.14 -8.37 3.05
C SER A 213 -18.65 -8.39 3.40
N VAL A 214 -18.24 -7.75 4.51
CA VAL A 214 -16.86 -7.85 5.02
C VAL A 214 -16.44 -9.29 5.30
N GLN A 215 -17.37 -10.13 5.77
CA GLN A 215 -17.11 -11.55 6.00
C GLN A 215 -16.74 -12.27 4.70
N GLU A 216 -17.40 -11.91 3.59
CA GLU A 216 -17.07 -12.45 2.28
C GLU A 216 -15.72 -11.94 1.77
N ILE A 217 -15.39 -10.65 1.99
CA ILE A 217 -14.05 -10.12 1.72
C ILE A 217 -12.98 -10.95 2.45
N LEU A 218 -13.20 -11.28 3.72
CA LEU A 218 -12.21 -12.02 4.52
C LEU A 218 -12.06 -13.48 4.07
N SER A 219 -13.14 -14.14 3.67
CA SER A 219 -13.12 -15.56 3.27
C SER A 219 -12.65 -15.79 1.84
N ARG A 220 -12.89 -14.84 0.92
CA ARG A 220 -12.61 -14.94 -0.52
C ARG A 220 -11.69 -13.81 -1.01
N ARG A 221 -10.76 -13.38 -0.17
CA ARG A 221 -9.96 -12.17 -0.41
C ARG A 221 -9.13 -12.20 -1.69
N PHE A 222 -8.64 -13.37 -2.09
CA PHE A 222 -7.85 -13.52 -3.31
C PHE A 222 -8.75 -13.42 -4.56
N GLU A 223 -9.93 -14.03 -4.50
CA GLU A 223 -10.91 -13.98 -5.58
C GLU A 223 -11.48 -12.57 -5.74
N ILE A 224 -11.86 -11.93 -4.63
CA ILE A 224 -12.46 -10.60 -4.65
C ILE A 224 -11.44 -9.53 -5.06
N GLY A 225 -10.18 -9.64 -4.63
CA GLY A 225 -9.11 -8.78 -5.14
C GLY A 225 -9.02 -8.82 -6.67
N ALA A 226 -9.12 -10.01 -7.26
CA ALA A 226 -9.10 -10.20 -8.71
C ALA A 226 -10.38 -9.70 -9.40
N GLU A 227 -11.54 -9.85 -8.76
CA GLU A 227 -12.82 -9.31 -9.26
C GLU A 227 -12.79 -7.79 -9.30
N ILE A 228 -12.32 -7.13 -8.22
CA ILE A 228 -12.14 -5.67 -8.18
C ILE A 228 -11.16 -5.24 -9.26
N ALA A 229 -9.97 -5.85 -9.33
CA ALA A 229 -8.92 -5.47 -10.28
C ALA A 229 -9.41 -5.50 -11.75
N ARG A 230 -10.16 -6.53 -12.11
CA ARG A 230 -10.76 -6.67 -13.44
C ARG A 230 -11.84 -5.62 -13.70
N ALA A 231 -12.75 -5.41 -12.76
CA ALA A 231 -13.85 -4.45 -12.92
C ALA A 231 -13.34 -2.99 -13.02
N THR A 232 -12.31 -2.65 -12.23
CA THR A 232 -11.78 -1.29 -12.15
C THR A 232 -10.59 -1.02 -13.07
N ASN A 233 -10.13 -2.00 -13.86
CA ASN A 233 -8.94 -1.88 -14.73
C ASN A 233 -7.71 -1.35 -13.97
N SER A 234 -7.46 -1.86 -12.76
CA SER A 234 -6.40 -1.38 -11.88
C SER A 234 -5.80 -2.51 -11.06
N ALA A 235 -4.57 -2.35 -10.58
CA ALA A 235 -4.06 -3.21 -9.52
C ALA A 235 -4.79 -2.92 -8.20
N VAL A 236 -4.86 -3.93 -7.33
CA VAL A 236 -5.52 -3.85 -6.03
C VAL A 236 -4.57 -4.35 -4.95
N LEU A 237 -4.27 -3.50 -3.98
CA LEU A 237 -3.64 -3.84 -2.70
C LEU A 237 -4.76 -3.96 -1.66
N LEU A 238 -5.22 -5.18 -1.42
CA LEU A 238 -6.24 -5.47 -0.41
C LEU A 238 -5.57 -5.64 0.96
N LYS A 239 -5.66 -4.57 1.79
CA LYS A 239 -5.05 -4.50 3.13
C LYS A 239 -5.60 -5.61 4.02
N GLY A 240 -4.76 -6.17 4.89
CA GLY A 240 -5.14 -7.19 5.88
C GLY A 240 -3.99 -8.12 6.24
N VAL A 241 -4.32 -9.27 6.84
CA VAL A 241 -3.36 -10.33 7.16
C VAL A 241 -3.71 -11.59 6.35
N PRO A 242 -2.92 -11.97 5.32
CA PRO A 242 -1.79 -11.20 4.78
C PRO A 242 -2.28 -9.98 3.98
N THR A 243 -1.44 -9.17 3.35
CA THR A 243 -1.91 -8.22 2.32
C THR A 243 -1.87 -8.91 0.96
N VAL A 244 -2.97 -8.87 0.19
CA VAL A 244 -3.01 -9.44 -1.18
C VAL A 244 -2.88 -8.33 -2.19
N ILE A 245 -1.98 -8.51 -3.15
CA ILE A 245 -1.81 -7.64 -4.30
C ILE A 245 -2.28 -8.41 -5.52
N THR A 246 -3.17 -7.82 -6.31
CA THR A 246 -3.67 -8.42 -7.55
C THR A 246 -3.50 -7.45 -8.72
N ALA A 247 -2.85 -7.90 -9.78
CA ALA A 247 -2.72 -7.19 -11.04
C ALA A 247 -3.95 -7.43 -11.94
N VAL A 248 -4.09 -6.63 -13.00
CA VAL A 248 -5.22 -6.72 -13.95
C VAL A 248 -5.22 -8.03 -14.74
N ASP A 249 -4.02 -8.55 -15.04
CA ASP A 249 -3.80 -9.82 -15.75
C ASP A 249 -3.99 -11.06 -14.87
N GLY A 250 -4.24 -10.87 -13.57
CA GLY A 250 -4.46 -11.95 -12.61
C GLY A 250 -3.22 -12.39 -11.84
N ILE A 251 -2.05 -11.77 -12.06
CA ILE A 251 -0.87 -12.00 -11.21
C ILE A 251 -1.23 -11.62 -9.76
N ARG A 252 -0.89 -12.51 -8.83
CA ARG A 252 -1.14 -12.31 -7.40
C ARG A 252 0.17 -12.34 -6.64
N MET A 253 0.40 -11.31 -5.84
CA MET A 253 1.49 -11.26 -4.87
C MET A 253 0.93 -11.15 -3.46
N VAL A 254 1.71 -11.58 -2.47
CA VAL A 254 1.32 -11.51 -1.07
C VAL A 254 2.46 -10.93 -0.24
N SER A 255 2.13 -9.90 0.53
CA SER A 255 3.01 -9.43 1.60
C SER A 255 2.53 -9.99 2.94
N ALA A 256 3.44 -10.66 3.64
CA ALA A 256 3.22 -11.26 4.95
C ALA A 256 3.96 -10.53 6.08
N SER A 257 4.64 -9.42 5.76
CA SER A 257 5.33 -8.58 6.74
C SER A 257 4.36 -7.70 7.52
N GLY A 258 4.75 -7.32 8.73
CA GLY A 258 4.01 -6.39 9.57
C GLY A 258 3.65 -6.95 10.94
N THR A 259 3.27 -6.05 11.84
CA THR A 259 2.83 -6.39 13.19
C THR A 259 1.48 -5.73 13.49
N PRO A 260 0.79 -6.14 14.56
CA PRO A 260 -0.46 -5.49 14.97
C PRO A 260 -0.34 -3.99 15.27
N THR A 261 0.87 -3.42 15.35
CA THR A 261 1.07 -1.97 15.48
C THR A 261 0.47 -1.17 14.32
N LEU A 262 0.29 -1.80 13.15
CA LEU A 262 -0.36 -1.18 11.99
C LEU A 262 -1.89 -1.09 12.11
N ALA A 263 -2.50 -1.73 13.13
CA ALA A 263 -3.95 -1.69 13.35
C ALA A 263 -4.39 -0.39 14.06
N VAL A 264 -3.94 0.76 13.54
CA VAL A 264 -4.24 2.11 14.06
C VAL A 264 -4.65 3.05 12.92
N ALA A 265 -5.44 4.07 13.25
CA ALA A 265 -5.81 5.11 12.30
C ALA A 265 -4.56 5.81 11.73
N GLY A 266 -4.60 6.17 10.44
CA GLY A 266 -3.48 6.79 9.74
C GLY A 266 -2.45 5.82 9.15
N SER A 267 -2.43 4.55 9.56
CA SER A 267 -1.53 3.55 8.97
C SER A 267 -1.79 3.33 7.47
N GLY A 268 -3.06 3.43 7.06
CA GLY A 268 -3.45 3.44 5.64
C GLY A 268 -2.83 4.60 4.87
N ASP A 269 -2.84 5.82 5.43
CA ASP A 269 -2.27 7.00 4.78
C ASP A 269 -0.75 6.87 4.60
N VAL A 270 -0.07 6.28 5.59
CA VAL A 270 1.37 5.96 5.50
C VAL A 270 1.62 4.99 4.35
N LEU A 271 0.88 3.88 4.28
CA LEU A 271 0.98 2.91 3.19
C LEU A 271 0.70 3.55 1.83
N ALA A 272 -0.34 4.39 1.72
CA ALA A 272 -0.70 5.07 0.49
C ALA A 272 0.40 6.04 0.04
N GLY A 273 1.06 6.74 0.98
CA GLY A 273 2.23 7.58 0.70
C GLY A 273 3.42 6.78 0.16
N ILE A 274 3.74 5.64 0.77
CA ILE A 274 4.81 4.74 0.29
C ILE A 274 4.47 4.23 -1.12
N ALA A 275 3.25 3.74 -1.32
CA ALA A 275 2.76 3.26 -2.61
C ALA A 275 2.78 4.36 -3.68
N GLY A 276 2.42 5.60 -3.30
CA GLY A 276 2.49 6.75 -4.20
C GLY A 276 3.90 7.10 -4.65
N ALA A 277 4.85 7.06 -3.72
CA ALA A 277 6.27 7.29 -4.05
C ALA A 277 6.80 6.22 -4.99
N LEU A 278 6.51 4.94 -4.70
CA LEU A 278 6.98 3.82 -5.50
C LEU A 278 6.30 3.76 -6.87
N LEU A 279 5.01 4.05 -6.96
CA LEU A 279 4.31 4.06 -8.24
C LEU A 279 4.86 5.14 -9.18
N ALA A 280 5.26 6.30 -8.64
CA ALA A 280 5.94 7.34 -9.41
C ALA A 280 7.29 6.88 -9.99
N GLN A 281 7.95 5.91 -9.36
CA GLN A 281 9.29 5.44 -9.70
C GLN A 281 9.29 4.16 -10.55
N ILE A 282 8.40 3.22 -10.26
CA ILE A 282 8.31 1.89 -10.88
C ILE A 282 7.34 1.89 -12.08
N SER A 283 6.31 2.73 -12.05
CA SER A 283 5.19 2.79 -13.02
C SER A 283 4.28 1.56 -13.05
N ASP A 284 4.76 0.35 -12.75
CA ASP A 284 3.90 -0.83 -12.59
C ASP A 284 3.12 -0.76 -11.25
N PRO A 285 1.77 -0.74 -11.28
CA PRO A 285 0.96 -0.61 -10.07
C PRO A 285 1.03 -1.80 -9.12
N ALA A 286 1.16 -3.03 -9.63
CA ALA A 286 1.19 -4.23 -8.81
C ALA A 286 2.55 -4.37 -8.12
N GLU A 287 3.63 -4.09 -8.83
CA GLU A 287 4.98 -4.10 -8.26
C GLU A 287 5.15 -3.01 -7.19
N ALA A 288 4.71 -1.79 -7.48
CA ALA A 288 4.72 -0.70 -6.51
C ALA A 288 3.91 -1.03 -5.26
N ALA A 289 2.74 -1.65 -5.41
CA ALA A 289 1.91 -2.10 -4.31
C ALA A 289 2.59 -3.18 -3.45
N ALA A 290 3.23 -4.17 -4.09
CA ALA A 290 3.94 -5.24 -3.41
C ALA A 290 5.12 -4.70 -2.58
N CYS A 291 5.96 -3.85 -3.19
CA CYS A 291 7.05 -3.16 -2.51
C CYS A 291 6.53 -2.30 -1.34
N ALA A 292 5.46 -1.53 -1.54
CA ALA A 292 4.88 -0.68 -0.50
C ALA A 292 4.37 -1.46 0.70
N ALA A 293 3.60 -2.54 0.44
CA ALA A 293 3.08 -3.40 1.50
C ALA A 293 4.20 -4.06 2.30
N TRP A 294 5.26 -4.52 1.63
CA TRP A 294 6.41 -5.14 2.27
C TRP A 294 7.19 -4.15 3.14
N VAL A 295 7.56 -2.99 2.60
CA VAL A 295 8.35 -1.98 3.32
C VAL A 295 7.58 -1.40 4.50
N HIS A 296 6.27 -1.17 4.34
CA HIS A 296 5.41 -0.71 5.42
C HIS A 296 5.34 -1.73 6.57
N GLY A 297 5.15 -3.02 6.24
CA GLY A 297 5.17 -4.09 7.23
C GLY A 297 6.54 -4.23 7.91
N ARG A 298 7.62 -4.16 7.14
CA ARG A 298 8.99 -4.19 7.65
C ARG A 298 9.29 -3.03 8.61
N ALA A 299 8.86 -1.81 8.27
CA ALA A 299 9.01 -0.66 9.15
C ALA A 299 8.26 -0.85 10.48
N ALA A 300 7.08 -1.47 10.45
CA ALA A 300 6.33 -1.80 11.65
C ALA A 300 7.04 -2.85 12.52
N GLU A 301 7.59 -3.89 11.91
CA GLU A 301 8.40 -4.90 12.61
C GLU A 301 9.60 -4.26 13.28
N LEU A 302 10.36 -3.43 12.56
CA LEU A 302 11.51 -2.69 13.09
C LEU A 302 11.10 -1.76 14.23
N ALA A 303 9.99 -1.03 14.09
CA ALA A 303 9.45 -0.19 15.14
C ALA A 303 9.05 -1.03 16.37
N THR A 304 8.61 -2.27 16.20
CA THR A 304 8.18 -3.12 17.32
C THR A 304 9.33 -3.84 18.02
N ARG A 305 10.52 -3.96 17.40
CA ARG A 305 11.64 -4.73 17.97
C ARG A 305 12.01 -4.24 19.38
N GLY A 306 11.98 -5.17 20.34
CA GLY A 306 12.32 -4.90 21.74
C GLY A 306 11.32 -4.02 22.49
N ARG A 307 10.15 -3.74 21.91
CA ARG A 307 9.10 -2.88 22.48
C ARG A 307 7.76 -3.61 22.53
N SER A 308 6.91 -3.23 23.49
CA SER A 308 5.51 -3.67 23.48
C SER A 308 4.75 -2.96 22.36
N VAL A 309 3.90 -3.68 21.64
CA VAL A 309 3.00 -3.14 20.60
C VAL A 309 2.18 -1.96 21.13
N ARG A 310 1.80 -1.97 22.42
CA ARG A 310 1.02 -0.88 23.05
C ARG A 310 1.75 0.46 23.07
N GLY A 311 3.08 0.44 23.07
CA GLY A 311 3.92 1.64 23.15
C GLY A 311 4.47 2.13 21.82
N VAL A 312 4.12 1.48 20.70
CA VAL A 312 4.58 1.85 19.36
C VAL A 312 3.53 2.72 18.71
N ALA A 313 3.90 3.96 18.38
CA ALA A 313 3.04 4.89 17.66
C ALA A 313 3.34 4.87 16.15
N LEU A 314 2.45 5.47 15.36
CA LEU A 314 2.64 5.54 13.91
C LEU A 314 3.89 6.35 13.52
N ASP A 315 4.27 7.36 14.30
CA ASP A 315 5.53 8.10 14.10
C ASP A 315 6.77 7.21 14.27
N ASP A 316 6.73 6.17 15.11
CA ASP A 316 7.82 5.20 15.22
C ASP A 316 7.94 4.40 13.91
N VAL A 317 6.81 3.95 13.35
CA VAL A 317 6.77 3.22 12.07
C VAL A 317 7.33 4.11 10.95
N ILE A 318 6.90 5.38 10.87
CA ILE A 318 7.40 6.33 9.88
C ILE A 318 8.90 6.54 10.04
N ARG A 319 9.42 6.70 11.26
CA ARG A 319 10.87 6.84 11.50
C ARG A 319 11.63 5.60 11.04
N SER A 320 11.11 4.41 11.33
CA SER A 320 11.70 3.13 10.94
C SER A 320 11.68 2.84 9.44
N LEU A 321 10.97 3.63 8.61
CA LEU A 321 11.04 3.49 7.15
C LEU A 321 12.47 3.66 6.62
N GLY A 322 13.29 4.53 7.22
CA GLY A 322 14.68 4.71 6.80
C GLY A 322 15.49 3.41 6.88
N ASP A 323 15.31 2.67 7.97
CA ASP A 323 15.98 1.39 8.18
C ASP A 323 15.31 0.26 7.38
N ALA A 324 14.01 0.36 7.09
CA ALA A 324 13.27 -0.64 6.32
C ALA A 324 13.78 -0.77 4.86
N TRP A 325 14.40 0.27 4.32
CA TRP A 325 15.09 0.25 3.03
C TRP A 325 16.47 -0.42 3.06
N THR A 326 16.95 -0.84 4.23
CA THR A 326 18.13 -1.70 4.33
C THR A 326 17.72 -3.12 3.96
N LEU A 327 17.63 -3.39 2.66
CA LEU A 327 17.18 -4.66 2.06
C LEU A 327 18.25 -5.77 2.14
N SER A 328 18.89 -5.88 3.30
CA SER A 328 20.03 -6.77 3.56
C SER A 328 19.69 -7.90 4.53
N ASP A 329 18.45 -8.39 4.54
CA ASP A 329 18.13 -9.58 5.34
C ASP A 329 19.08 -10.71 4.90
N ALA A 330 19.77 -11.32 5.87
CA ALA A 330 20.64 -12.45 5.62
C ALA A 330 19.81 -13.54 4.95
N ALA A 331 20.33 -14.11 3.86
CA ALA A 331 19.67 -15.24 3.23
C ALA A 331 19.48 -16.34 4.30
N PRO A 332 18.30 -16.97 4.39
CA PRO A 332 18.10 -18.04 5.33
C PRO A 332 19.14 -19.14 5.09
N LEU A 333 19.65 -19.71 6.18
CA LEU A 333 20.65 -20.77 6.10
C LEU A 333 19.97 -22.04 5.59
N TYR A 334 20.55 -22.67 4.56
CA TYR A 334 20.09 -23.98 4.07
C TYR A 334 19.95 -24.97 5.26
N PRO A 335 18.84 -25.73 5.36
CA PRO A 335 17.82 -25.97 4.34
C PRO A 335 16.61 -25.02 4.37
N VAL A 336 16.68 -23.85 4.99
CA VAL A 336 15.54 -22.93 5.09
C VAL A 336 15.43 -22.07 3.83
N LEU A 337 14.28 -22.11 3.16
CA LEU A 337 13.95 -21.33 1.96
C LEU A 337 13.37 -19.95 2.31
N ALA A 338 12.55 -19.88 3.37
CA ALA A 338 11.90 -18.65 3.82
C ALA A 338 11.49 -18.77 5.28
N GLU A 339 11.46 -17.64 5.98
CA GLU A 339 10.99 -17.54 7.36
C GLU A 339 9.93 -16.46 7.49
N LEU A 340 8.94 -16.69 8.35
CA LEU A 340 8.02 -15.66 8.83
C LEU A 340 8.11 -15.59 10.35
N PRO A 341 8.27 -14.38 10.93
CA PRO A 341 8.39 -14.22 12.38
C PRO A 341 7.10 -14.63 13.09
N ASN A 342 7.11 -14.89 14.39
CA ASN A 342 5.84 -15.00 15.11
C ASN A 342 5.14 -13.63 15.16
N VAL A 343 3.88 -13.58 14.77
CA VAL A 343 3.04 -12.36 14.86
C VAL A 343 1.87 -12.50 15.83
N GLY A 344 1.76 -13.65 16.52
CA GLY A 344 0.88 -13.86 17.67
C GLY A 344 1.62 -13.65 19.00
N GLY A 345 0.88 -13.44 20.08
CA GLY A 345 1.47 -13.36 21.43
C GLY A 345 1.97 -11.97 21.87
N TRP A 346 1.58 -10.90 21.19
CA TRP A 346 1.84 -9.52 21.63
C TRP A 346 0.90 -9.14 22.79
N THR A 347 1.17 -9.64 23.99
CA THR A 347 0.50 -9.21 25.23
C THR A 347 1.19 -8.01 25.85
#